data_AF-A0A3A6Q1E5-F1
#
_entry.id   AF-A0A3A6Q1E5-F1
#
_cell.length_a   1.000
_cell.length_b   1.000
_cell.length_c   1.000
_cell.angle_alpha   90.00
_cell.angle_beta   90.00
_cell.angle_gamma   90.00
#
_symmetry.space_group_name_H-M   'P 1'
#
loop_
_entity.id
_entity.type
_entity.pdbx_description
1 polymer ?
#
loop_
_entity_poly.entity_id
_entity_poly.type
_entity_poly.pdbx_seq_one_letter_code
_entity_poly.pdbx_strand_id
1 'polypeptide(L)'
;MAIGLDVPMPPEPENPEEYDYETCPFYGQLPVRGQTRSGTVVSTDMAKTVIVEQEYDVFVPKYDRYMKRRSRIPAHVPGVLDGLDVGDEVRIAETRPLSKTKSHVVVASGGDA
;
A
#
# COMPACT_ATOMS: atom_id res chain seq x y z
N MET A 1 2.04 17.58 0.99
CA MET A 1 1.67 16.69 2.12
C MET A 1 0.16 16.68 2.27
N ALA A 2 -0.55 15.78 1.59
CA ALA A 2 -2.01 15.73 1.57
C ALA A 2 -2.63 15.00 2.77
N ILE A 3 -1.91 14.02 3.34
CA ILE A 3 -2.44 13.07 4.35
C ILE A 3 -1.58 12.99 5.62
N GLY A 4 -0.76 14.01 5.87
CA GLY A 4 0.24 13.99 6.96
C GLY A 4 1.45 13.08 6.70
N LEU A 5 1.52 12.45 5.52
CA LEU A 5 2.69 11.77 4.99
C LEU A 5 3.36 12.61 3.90
N ASP A 6 4.67 12.42 3.74
CA ASP A 6 5.46 13.02 2.66
C ASP A 6 5.25 12.25 1.36
N VAL A 7 4.03 12.37 0.83
CA VAL A 7 3.63 11.82 -0.45
C VAL A 7 3.04 12.93 -1.33
N PRO A 8 3.32 12.91 -2.64
CA PRO A 8 2.68 13.83 -3.57
C PRO A 8 1.18 13.56 -3.60
N MET A 9 0.41 14.63 -3.80
CA MET A 9 -1.03 14.49 -4.00
C MET A 9 -1.26 13.96 -5.43
N PRO A 10 -1.97 12.83 -5.60
CA PRO A 10 -2.29 12.33 -6.92
C PRO A 10 -3.29 13.27 -7.62
N PRO A 11 -3.39 13.23 -8.97
CA PRO A 11 -4.36 14.02 -9.70
C PRO A 11 -5.80 13.71 -9.24
N GLU A 12 -6.71 14.65 -9.51
CA GLU A 12 -8.13 14.44 -9.21
C GLU A 12 -8.69 13.29 -10.06
N PRO A 13 -9.68 12.54 -9.53
CA PRO A 13 -10.28 11.44 -10.26
C PRO A 13 -11.00 11.95 -11.52
N GLU A 14 -10.79 11.25 -12.64
CA GLU A 14 -11.40 11.60 -13.94
C GLU A 14 -12.93 11.58 -13.90
N ASN A 15 -13.52 10.67 -13.11
CA ASN A 15 -14.95 10.52 -12.92
C ASN A 15 -15.33 10.69 -11.43
N PRO A 16 -15.61 11.93 -10.97
CA PRO A 16 -15.95 12.19 -9.57
C PRO A 16 -17.21 11.44 -9.09
N GLU A 17 -18.20 11.24 -9.96
CA GLU A 17 -19.47 10.60 -9.59
C GLU A 17 -19.34 9.09 -9.28
N GLU A 18 -18.34 8.41 -9.88
CA GLU A 18 -18.10 6.97 -9.67
C GLU A 18 -17.04 6.70 -8.60
N TYR A 19 -16.49 7.76 -7.99
CA TYR A 19 -15.33 7.65 -7.12
C TYR A 19 -15.69 7.21 -5.70
N ASP A 20 -14.91 6.26 -5.16
CA ASP A 20 -15.06 5.80 -3.78
C ASP A 20 -14.37 6.74 -2.79
N TYR A 21 -15.11 7.75 -2.33
CA TYR A 21 -14.66 8.70 -1.32
C TYR A 21 -14.61 8.12 0.11
N GLU A 22 -15.20 6.95 0.39
CA GLU A 22 -15.15 6.37 1.74
C GLU A 22 -13.81 5.69 2.01
N THR A 23 -13.25 5.03 0.99
CA THR A 23 -12.03 4.24 1.11
C THR A 23 -10.77 4.98 0.60
N CYS A 24 -10.93 6.20 0.07
CA CYS A 24 -9.80 7.00 -0.39
C CYS A 24 -9.16 7.80 0.75
N PRO A 25 -7.82 7.74 0.92
CA PRO A 25 -7.12 8.56 1.90
C PRO A 25 -6.84 10.00 1.44
N PHE A 26 -6.85 10.29 0.13
CA PHE A 26 -6.48 11.60 -0.42
C PHE A 26 -7.65 12.58 -0.47
N TYR A 27 -8.71 12.19 -1.15
CA TYR A 27 -9.91 13.00 -1.38
C TYR A 27 -11.08 12.57 -0.51
N GLY A 28 -10.90 11.49 0.25
CA GLY A 28 -11.95 10.84 1.00
C GLY A 28 -11.84 11.03 2.51
N GLN A 29 -12.54 10.16 3.23
CA GLN A 29 -12.63 10.22 4.69
C GLN A 29 -11.73 9.21 5.40
N LEU A 30 -10.94 8.40 4.66
CA LEU A 30 -10.16 7.33 5.27
C LEU A 30 -8.92 7.88 5.98
N PRO A 31 -8.83 7.83 7.33
CA PRO A 31 -7.63 8.27 8.01
C PRO A 31 -6.51 7.23 7.85
N VAL A 32 -5.34 7.72 7.47
CA VAL A 32 -4.09 6.96 7.51
C VAL A 32 -3.42 7.15 8.87
N ARG A 33 -2.86 6.08 9.43
CA ARG A 33 -2.23 6.10 10.75
C ARG A 33 -1.08 5.10 10.82
N GLY A 34 -0.34 5.11 11.93
CA GLY A 34 0.61 4.04 12.23
C GLY A 34 1.83 4.04 11.33
N GLN A 35 2.29 2.84 10.96
CA GLN A 35 3.51 2.65 10.19
C GLN A 35 3.24 2.69 8.68
N THR A 36 4.20 3.24 7.93
CA THR A 36 4.28 3.08 6.47
C THR A 36 5.31 2.01 6.14
N ARG A 37 5.00 1.13 5.18
CA ARG A 37 5.90 0.07 4.70
C ARG A 37 6.07 0.18 3.20
N SER A 38 7.26 -0.13 2.71
CA SER A 38 7.54 -0.29 1.29
C SER A 38 7.55 -1.78 0.92
N GLY A 39 7.23 -2.08 -0.33
CA GLY A 39 7.32 -3.42 -0.89
C GLY A 39 6.99 -3.45 -2.37
N THR A 40 7.07 -4.64 -2.95
CA THR A 40 6.85 -4.85 -4.38
C THR A 40 5.49 -5.49 -4.63
N VAL A 41 4.79 -5.07 -5.67
CA VAL A 41 3.52 -5.66 -6.08
C VAL A 41 3.77 -7.02 -6.72
N VAL A 42 3.14 -8.07 -6.17
CA VAL A 42 3.25 -9.46 -6.67
C VAL A 42 2.03 -9.90 -7.48
N SER A 43 0.85 -9.37 -7.15
CA SER A 43 -0.39 -9.71 -7.87
C SER A 43 -1.38 -8.55 -7.79
N THR A 44 -2.03 -8.30 -8.92
CA THR A 44 -3.07 -7.28 -9.16
C THR A 44 -4.40 -7.92 -9.57
N ASP A 45 -4.55 -9.24 -9.43
CA ASP A 45 -5.70 -10.00 -9.95
C ASP A 45 -7.03 -9.68 -9.21
N MET A 46 -6.94 -9.07 -8.03
CA MET A 46 -8.10 -8.75 -7.20
C MET A 46 -8.63 -7.34 -7.47
N ALA A 47 -9.95 -7.19 -7.52
CA ALA A 47 -10.57 -5.88 -7.68
C ALA A 47 -10.17 -4.91 -6.55
N LYS A 48 -9.68 -3.71 -6.94
CA LYS A 48 -9.28 -2.62 -6.04
C LYS A 48 -8.29 -3.05 -4.93
N THR A 49 -7.47 -4.06 -5.20
CA THR A 49 -6.56 -4.66 -4.21
C THR A 49 -5.30 -5.18 -4.87
N VAL A 50 -4.17 -4.91 -4.25
CA VAL A 50 -2.89 -5.49 -4.65
C VAL A 50 -2.29 -6.31 -3.51
N ILE A 51 -1.54 -7.35 -3.87
CA ILE A 51 -0.73 -8.11 -2.92
C ILE A 51 0.69 -7.56 -2.96
N VAL A 52 1.10 -6.91 -1.87
CA VAL A 52 2.44 -6.37 -1.70
C VAL A 52 3.30 -7.37 -0.95
N GLU A 53 4.46 -7.70 -1.47
CA GLU A 53 5.46 -8.54 -0.82
C GLU A 53 6.58 -7.67 -0.24
N GLN A 54 6.88 -7.91 1.03
CA GLN A 54 8.00 -7.30 1.73
C GLN A 54 9.00 -8.39 2.09
N GLU A 55 10.21 -8.28 1.55
CA GLU A 55 11.35 -9.13 1.93
C GLU A 55 12.15 -8.48 3.05
N TYR A 56 12.54 -9.27 4.05
CA TYR A 56 13.38 -8.82 5.17
C TYR A 56 14.23 -9.98 5.70
N ASP A 57 15.40 -9.63 6.22
CA ASP A 57 16.32 -10.61 6.80
C ASP A 57 16.08 -10.80 8.30
N VAL A 58 16.04 -12.05 8.73
CA VAL A 58 15.94 -12.41 10.15
C VAL A 58 17.22 -13.12 10.57
N PHE A 59 17.86 -12.59 11.61
CA PHE A 59 19.04 -13.21 12.21
C PHE A 59 18.67 -14.49 12.95
N VAL A 60 19.43 -15.58 12.72
CA VAL A 60 19.25 -16.88 13.36
C VAL A 60 20.39 -17.12 14.36
N PRO A 61 20.16 -16.92 15.68
CA PRO A 61 21.25 -16.93 16.67
C PRO A 61 22.03 -18.23 16.77
N LYS A 62 21.37 -19.38 16.55
CA LYS A 62 22.02 -20.70 16.62
C LYS A 62 23.12 -20.87 15.57
N TYR A 63 22.97 -20.26 14.40
CA TYR A 63 23.87 -20.46 13.26
C TYR A 63 24.67 -19.23 12.88
N ASP A 64 24.47 -18.11 13.59
CA ASP A 64 25.11 -16.81 13.30
C ASP A 64 24.97 -16.40 11.82
N ARG A 65 23.76 -16.58 11.28
CA ARG A 65 23.43 -16.34 9.87
C ARG A 65 22.09 -15.64 9.73
N TYR A 66 21.94 -14.88 8.66
CA TYR A 66 20.67 -14.27 8.27
C TYR A 66 19.86 -15.19 7.35
N MET A 67 18.56 -15.24 7.57
CA MET A 67 17.59 -15.93 6.74
C MET A 67 16.65 -14.92 6.09
N LYS A 68 16.53 -14.98 4.76
CA LYS A 68 15.53 -14.21 4.01
C LYS A 68 14.13 -14.69 4.37
N ARG A 69 13.25 -13.77 4.77
CA ARG A 69 11.82 -13.99 4.93
C ARG A 69 11.03 -13.04 4.06
N ARG A 70 9.81 -13.44 3.74
CA ARG A 70 8.85 -12.63 2.99
C ARG A 70 7.51 -12.61 3.69
N SER A 71 6.86 -11.45 3.69
CA SER A 71 5.50 -11.25 4.16
C SER A 71 4.65 -10.69 3.03
N ARG A 72 3.45 -11.23 2.83
CA ARG A 72 2.50 -10.74 1.84
C ARG A 72 1.38 -9.99 2.52
N ILE A 73 1.15 -8.75 2.09
CA ILE A 73 0.19 -7.84 2.69
C ILE A 73 -0.81 -7.43 1.61
N PRO A 74 -2.11 -7.76 1.76
CA PRO A 74 -3.13 -7.24 0.89
C PRO A 74 -3.39 -5.76 1.22
N ALA A 75 -3.23 -4.90 0.23
CA ALA A 75 -3.45 -3.46 0.33
C ALA A 75 -4.58 -3.03 -0.60
N HIS A 76 -5.41 -2.09 -0.14
CA HIS A 76 -6.42 -1.46 -0.97
C HIS A 76 -5.79 -0.43 -1.91
N VAL A 77 -6.20 -0.45 -3.18
CA VAL A 77 -5.82 0.57 -4.16
C VAL A 77 -6.95 1.59 -4.24
N PRO A 78 -6.71 2.86 -3.86
CA PRO A 78 -7.66 3.93 -4.10
C PRO A 78 -7.68 4.28 -5.60
N GLY A 79 -8.83 4.63 -6.16
CA GLY A 79 -8.97 4.83 -7.61
C GLY A 79 -8.09 5.93 -8.21
N VAL A 80 -7.59 6.87 -7.39
CA VAL A 80 -6.63 7.91 -7.83
C VAL A 80 -5.22 7.38 -8.12
N LEU A 81 -4.91 6.15 -7.68
CA LEU A 81 -3.63 5.48 -7.89
C LEU A 81 -3.82 4.20 -8.72
N ASP A 82 -4.82 4.18 -9.60
CA ASP A 82 -5.04 3.06 -10.51
C ASP A 82 -3.88 2.92 -11.52
N GLY A 83 -3.68 1.69 -12.03
CA GLY A 83 -2.62 1.38 -13.00
C GLY A 83 -1.32 0.85 -12.42
N LEU A 84 -1.37 0.20 -11.25
CA LEU A 84 -0.23 -0.54 -10.69
C LEU A 84 -0.04 -1.88 -11.41
N ASP A 85 1.19 -2.16 -11.82
CA ASP A 85 1.58 -3.40 -12.45
C ASP A 85 2.38 -4.30 -11.49
N VAL A 86 2.47 -5.58 -11.86
CA VAL A 86 3.28 -6.54 -11.11
C VAL A 86 4.76 -6.17 -11.27
N GLY A 87 5.47 -6.02 -10.15
CA GLY A 87 6.86 -5.60 -10.11
C GLY A 87 7.05 -4.15 -9.67
N ASP A 88 5.99 -3.36 -9.55
CA ASP A 88 6.08 -1.98 -9.08
C ASP A 88 6.46 -1.91 -7.60
N GLU A 89 7.31 -0.95 -7.26
CA GLU A 89 7.60 -0.58 -5.87
C GLU A 89 6.51 0.38 -5.37
N VAL A 90 5.88 0.00 -4.27
CA VAL A 90 4.78 0.75 -3.68
C VAL A 90 5.01 1.01 -2.20
N ARG A 91 4.48 2.14 -1.76
CA ARG A 91 4.38 2.49 -0.34
C ARG A 91 2.95 2.24 0.13
N ILE A 92 2.82 1.48 1.22
CA ILE A 92 1.56 1.18 1.88
C ILE A 92 1.54 1.79 3.28
N ALA A 93 0.37 2.24 3.71
CA ALA A 93 0.17 2.78 5.04
C ALA A 93 -0.96 2.07 5.78
N GLU A 94 -0.83 1.98 7.10
CA GLU A 94 -1.81 1.34 7.97
C GLU A 94 -3.09 2.20 8.11
N THR A 95 -4.24 1.53 8.16
CA THR A 95 -5.55 2.20 8.29
C THR A 95 -6.39 1.52 9.37
N ARG A 96 -7.65 1.95 9.52
CA ARG A 96 -8.65 1.06 10.13
C ARG A 96 -8.82 -0.19 9.25
N PRO A 97 -9.24 -1.34 9.80
CA PRO A 97 -9.61 -2.48 8.96
C PRO A 97 -10.69 -2.08 7.94
N LEU A 98 -10.42 -2.39 6.67
CA LEU A 98 -11.34 -2.19 5.54
C LEU A 98 -12.08 -3.48 5.21
N SER A 99 -11.44 -4.62 5.44
CA SER A 99 -12.04 -5.95 5.28
C SER A 99 -11.44 -6.93 6.28
N LYS A 100 -11.80 -8.22 6.16
CA LYS A 100 -11.22 -9.30 6.96
C LYS A 100 -9.69 -9.38 6.88
N THR A 101 -9.11 -9.06 5.72
CA THR A 101 -7.67 -9.17 5.47
C THR A 101 -7.00 -7.83 5.13
N LYS A 102 -7.76 -6.85 4.64
CA LYS A 102 -7.25 -5.54 4.22
C LYS A 102 -7.27 -4.57 5.39
N SER A 103 -6.09 -4.15 5.81
CA SER A 103 -5.89 -3.11 6.83
C SER A 103 -4.85 -2.06 6.40
N HIS A 104 -4.49 -2.06 5.11
CA HIS A 104 -3.49 -1.18 4.53
C HIS A 104 -4.03 -0.59 3.23
N VAL A 105 -3.58 0.62 2.91
CA VAL A 105 -3.89 1.32 1.66
C VAL A 105 -2.59 1.70 0.95
N VAL A 106 -2.60 1.66 -0.38
CA VAL A 106 -1.48 2.16 -1.20
C VAL A 106 -1.52 3.69 -1.21
N VAL A 107 -0.38 4.32 -0.92
CA VAL A 107 -0.24 5.78 -0.83
C VAL A 107 0.75 6.36 -1.84
N ALA A 108 1.63 5.56 -2.44
CA ALA A 108 2.51 6.03 -3.50
C ALA A 108 2.97 4.86 -4.39
N SER A 109 3.10 5.15 -5.68
CA SER A 109 3.83 4.35 -6.68
C SER A 109 5.23 4.96 -6.84
N GLY A 110 6.24 4.29 -6.31
CA GLY A 110 7.61 4.80 -6.23
C GLY A 110 8.26 4.41 -4.89
N GLY A 111 9.41 3.74 -4.98
CA GLY A 111 10.26 3.48 -3.83
C GLY A 111 10.80 4.78 -3.22
N ASP A 112 11.11 4.73 -1.92
CA ASP A 112 11.73 5.85 -1.23
C ASP A 112 13.19 6.00 -1.65
N ALA A 113 13.45 6.94 -2.55
CA ALA A 113 14.78 7.48 -2.85
C ALA A 113 14.81 8.98 -2.53
#